data_AF-A0A6C0I5V0-F1
#
_entry.id   AF-A0A6C0I5V0-F1
#
_cell.length_a   1.000
_cell.length_b   1.000
_cell.length_c   1.000
_cell.angle_alpha   90.00
_cell.angle_beta   90.00
_cell.angle_gamma   90.00
#
_symmetry.space_group_name_H-M   'P 1'
#
loop_
_entity.id
_entity.type
_entity.pdbx_description
1 polymer ?
#
loop_
_entity_poly.entity_id
_entity_poly.type
_entity_poly.pdbx_seq_one_letter_code
_entity_poly.pdbx_strand_id
1 'polypeptide(L)'
;MAEVQFAKKHIRNRFSLMVMPYVTEGLWSVYDNAKVVCEKNGQIDQTLKTFQNLLTYIPKWDDDRLNAEVSRIQTASGCSYLEEMLTGVLVTYLRAFASVQYKSTEDNIEVEFERPPLPRFIHALYKEAARQSWQNAYLFKTYSTSTEQQARNRKELDLILDGCLDTTLDSFLPWKSIVENYFKEPTHNEKEVPIKPTEMEEDKPRVKFEDSESDSDSESESESEKGGPPIQLSDELTEIEFESLDKEPESESEEVGELVPSEEALVLKL
;
A
#
# COMPACT_ATOMS: atom_id res chain seq x y z
N MET A 1 8.72 -14.60 20.81
CA MET A 1 9.20 -13.92 19.57
C MET A 1 9.16 -14.82 18.33
N ALA A 2 9.87 -15.96 18.29
CA ALA A 2 9.93 -16.80 17.07
C ALA A 2 8.54 -17.24 16.55
N GLU A 3 7.65 -17.67 17.44
CA GLU A 3 6.27 -18.08 17.12
C GLU A 3 5.43 -16.93 16.52
N VAL A 4 5.62 -15.71 17.01
CA VAL A 4 4.90 -14.51 16.52
C VAL A 4 5.36 -14.15 15.11
N GLN A 5 6.67 -14.26 14.82
CA GLN A 5 7.20 -14.07 13.47
C GLN A 5 6.77 -15.19 12.51
N PHE A 6 6.67 -16.43 12.99
CA PHE A 6 6.11 -17.55 12.23
C PHE A 6 4.63 -17.31 11.89
N ALA A 7 3.82 -16.91 12.87
CA ALA A 7 2.41 -16.57 12.67
C ALA A 7 2.25 -15.40 11.68
N LYS A 8 3.02 -14.31 11.85
CA LYS A 8 3.07 -13.15 10.94
C LYS A 8 3.29 -13.60 9.48
N LYS A 9 4.33 -14.41 9.25
CA LYS A 9 4.66 -14.93 7.92
C LYS A 9 3.57 -15.84 7.37
N HIS A 10 3.02 -16.74 8.19
CA HIS A 10 2.01 -17.70 7.74
C HIS A 10 0.70 -17.02 7.33
N ILE A 11 0.18 -16.10 8.16
CA ILE A 11 -1.09 -15.40 7.87
C ILE A 11 -0.97 -14.45 6.68
N ARG A 12 0.15 -13.69 6.55
CA ARG A 12 0.41 -12.87 5.36
C ARG A 12 0.58 -13.71 4.10
N ASN A 13 1.25 -14.85 4.16
CA ASN A 13 1.37 -15.73 2.99
C ASN A 13 0.00 -16.31 2.58
N ARG A 14 -0.85 -16.67 3.55
CA ARG A 14 -2.22 -17.12 3.26
C ARG A 14 -3.07 -16.02 2.62
N PHE A 15 -2.91 -14.77 3.06
CA PHE A 15 -3.56 -13.60 2.46
C PHE A 15 -3.05 -13.32 1.05
N SER A 16 -1.71 -13.33 0.84
CA SER A 16 -1.08 -13.16 -0.48
C SER A 16 -1.64 -14.15 -1.51
N LEU A 17 -1.70 -15.45 -1.16
CA LEU A 17 -2.27 -16.50 -2.01
C LEU A 17 -3.76 -16.30 -2.38
N MET A 18 -4.50 -15.51 -1.62
CA MET A 18 -5.94 -15.26 -1.85
C MET A 18 -6.24 -13.96 -2.59
N VAL A 19 -5.28 -13.02 -2.63
CA VAL A 19 -5.49 -11.69 -3.24
C VAL A 19 -4.60 -11.49 -4.45
N MET A 20 -3.31 -11.84 -4.36
CA MET A 20 -2.33 -11.50 -5.39
C MET A 20 -2.62 -12.12 -6.77
N PRO A 21 -3.08 -13.38 -6.91
CA PRO A 21 -3.42 -13.93 -8.22
C PRO A 21 -4.46 -13.10 -8.97
N TYR A 22 -5.47 -12.60 -8.25
CA TYR A 22 -6.56 -11.81 -8.82
C TYR A 22 -6.16 -10.34 -9.08
N VAL A 23 -5.28 -9.76 -8.25
CA VAL A 23 -4.69 -8.43 -8.52
C VAL A 23 -3.80 -8.49 -9.77
N THR A 24 -2.98 -9.53 -9.90
CA THR A 24 -2.17 -9.79 -11.10
C THR A 24 -3.06 -9.98 -12.33
N GLU A 25 -4.13 -10.77 -12.23
CA GLU A 25 -5.15 -10.92 -13.30
C GLU A 25 -5.79 -9.58 -13.69
N GLY A 26 -6.13 -8.72 -12.72
CA GLY A 26 -6.66 -7.38 -12.99
C GLY A 26 -5.68 -6.52 -13.78
N LEU A 27 -4.39 -6.54 -13.43
CA LEU A 27 -3.33 -5.86 -14.21
C LEU A 27 -3.17 -6.43 -15.62
N TRP A 28 -3.23 -7.76 -15.78
CA TRP A 28 -3.22 -8.39 -17.11
C TRP A 28 -4.46 -7.98 -17.93
N SER A 29 -5.64 -7.84 -17.33
CA SER A 29 -6.82 -7.34 -18.05
C SER A 29 -6.62 -5.91 -18.58
N VAL A 30 -5.87 -5.05 -17.86
CA VAL A 30 -5.50 -3.71 -18.34
C VAL A 30 -4.50 -3.79 -19.50
N TYR A 31 -3.56 -4.75 -19.46
CA TYR A 31 -2.64 -5.00 -20.57
C TYR A 31 -3.35 -5.54 -21.82
N ASP A 32 -4.25 -6.50 -21.66
CA ASP A 32 -5.01 -7.08 -22.76
C ASP A 32 -5.93 -6.02 -23.42
N ASN A 33 -6.52 -5.12 -22.63
CA ASN A 33 -7.24 -3.96 -23.16
C ASN A 33 -6.32 -3.02 -23.97
N ALA A 34 -5.11 -2.71 -23.48
CA ALA A 34 -4.14 -1.91 -24.23
C ALA A 34 -3.74 -2.58 -25.56
N LYS A 35 -3.54 -3.91 -25.53
CA LYS A 35 -3.22 -4.72 -26.70
C LYS A 35 -4.34 -4.69 -27.73
N VAL A 36 -5.60 -4.90 -27.33
CA VAL A 36 -6.77 -4.85 -28.23
C VAL A 36 -6.93 -3.47 -28.88
N VAL A 37 -6.64 -2.38 -28.15
CA VAL A 37 -6.64 -1.01 -28.71
C VAL A 37 -5.52 -0.84 -29.74
N CYS A 38 -4.30 -1.26 -29.43
CA CYS A 38 -3.15 -1.18 -30.34
C CYS A 38 -3.29 -2.08 -31.58
N GLU A 39 -3.88 -3.26 -31.46
CA GLU A 39 -4.18 -4.15 -32.60
C GLU A 39 -5.20 -3.53 -33.56
N LYS A 40 -6.27 -2.91 -33.04
CA LYS A 40 -7.27 -2.18 -33.87
C LYS A 40 -6.67 -1.01 -34.64
N ASN A 41 -5.67 -0.33 -34.05
CA ASN A 41 -4.99 0.82 -34.65
C ASN A 41 -3.76 0.45 -35.48
N GLY A 42 -3.38 -0.84 -35.56
CA GLY A 42 -2.16 -1.30 -36.25
C GLY A 42 -0.85 -0.92 -35.55
N GLN A 43 -0.89 -0.44 -34.31
CA GLN A 43 0.24 0.13 -33.56
C GLN A 43 0.71 -0.80 -32.43
N ILE A 44 0.99 -2.06 -32.75
CA ILE A 44 1.35 -3.10 -31.75
C ILE A 44 2.59 -2.70 -30.92
N ASP A 45 3.58 -2.03 -31.53
CA ASP A 45 4.78 -1.59 -30.80
C ASP A 45 4.49 -0.56 -29.70
N GLN A 46 3.38 0.17 -29.78
CA GLN A 46 2.96 1.14 -28.77
C GLN A 46 2.17 0.51 -27.60
N THR A 47 1.92 -0.82 -27.60
CA THR A 47 1.12 -1.50 -26.57
C THR A 47 1.60 -1.20 -25.15
N LEU A 48 2.93 -1.12 -24.93
CA LEU A 48 3.49 -0.80 -23.61
C LEU A 48 3.21 0.64 -23.17
N LYS A 49 3.28 1.61 -24.09
CA LYS A 49 2.96 3.03 -23.84
C LYS A 49 1.46 3.19 -23.53
N THR A 50 0.61 2.51 -24.29
CA THR A 50 -0.85 2.47 -24.04
C THR A 50 -1.16 1.83 -22.68
N PHE A 51 -0.53 0.71 -22.35
CA PHE A 51 -0.69 0.06 -21.04
C PHE A 51 -0.26 0.98 -19.88
N GLN A 52 0.92 1.60 -19.98
CA GLN A 52 1.39 2.59 -19.01
C GLN A 52 0.39 3.75 -18.84
N ASN A 53 -0.19 4.26 -19.93
CA ASN A 53 -1.23 5.29 -19.85
C ASN A 53 -2.48 4.78 -19.12
N LEU A 54 -2.97 3.57 -19.42
CA LEU A 54 -4.13 2.98 -18.74
C LEU A 54 -3.89 2.78 -17.23
N LEU A 55 -2.68 2.40 -16.80
CA LEU A 55 -2.33 2.29 -15.38
C LEU A 55 -2.50 3.63 -14.61
N THR A 56 -2.32 4.78 -15.27
CA THR A 56 -2.49 6.10 -14.62
C THR A 56 -3.94 6.42 -14.21
N TYR A 57 -4.92 5.66 -14.71
CA TYR A 57 -6.33 5.78 -14.32
C TYR A 57 -6.69 4.94 -13.09
N ILE A 58 -5.85 3.98 -12.67
CA ILE A 58 -6.11 3.13 -11.49
C ILE A 58 -6.27 3.94 -10.19
N PRO A 59 -5.44 4.96 -9.91
CA PRO A 59 -5.65 5.84 -8.75
C PRO A 59 -6.96 6.64 -8.78
N LYS A 60 -7.59 6.78 -9.96
CA LYS A 60 -8.78 7.58 -10.25
C LYS A 60 -10.05 6.73 -10.46
N TRP A 61 -10.05 5.47 -10.01
CA TRP A 61 -11.26 4.65 -10.05
C TRP A 61 -12.36 5.20 -9.13
N ASP A 62 -13.58 5.23 -9.64
CA ASP A 62 -14.80 5.51 -8.88
C ASP A 62 -15.15 4.35 -7.94
N ASP A 63 -15.91 4.65 -6.89
CA ASP A 63 -16.28 3.66 -5.86
C ASP A 63 -17.05 2.46 -6.44
N ASP A 64 -17.93 2.66 -7.43
CA ASP A 64 -18.65 1.56 -8.09
C ASP A 64 -17.70 0.59 -8.81
N ARG A 65 -16.69 1.13 -9.51
CA ARG A 65 -15.67 0.33 -10.20
C ARG A 65 -14.80 -0.42 -9.20
N LEU A 66 -14.43 0.23 -8.10
CA LEU A 66 -13.68 -0.39 -7.02
C LEU A 66 -14.48 -1.52 -6.34
N ASN A 67 -15.76 -1.29 -6.04
CA ASN A 67 -16.64 -2.28 -5.41
C ASN A 67 -16.90 -3.49 -6.33
N ALA A 68 -17.07 -3.27 -7.64
CA ALA A 68 -17.15 -4.36 -8.62
C ALA A 68 -15.88 -5.21 -8.64
N GLU A 69 -14.70 -4.58 -8.57
CA GLU A 69 -13.41 -5.29 -8.54
C GLU A 69 -13.18 -6.05 -7.23
N VAL A 70 -13.55 -5.47 -6.07
CA VAL A 70 -13.50 -6.16 -4.77
C VAL A 70 -14.43 -7.38 -4.76
N SER A 71 -15.65 -7.23 -5.30
CA SER A 71 -16.62 -8.33 -5.45
C SER A 71 -16.10 -9.43 -6.37
N ARG A 72 -15.41 -9.07 -7.46
CA ARG A 72 -14.71 -10.03 -8.35
C ARG A 72 -13.65 -10.82 -7.57
N ILE A 73 -12.79 -10.15 -6.80
CA ILE A 73 -11.74 -10.81 -6.00
C ILE A 73 -12.34 -11.74 -4.93
N GLN A 74 -13.37 -11.29 -4.20
CA GLN A 74 -14.06 -12.11 -3.20
C GLN A 74 -14.71 -13.36 -3.82
N THR A 75 -15.40 -13.19 -4.96
CA THR A 75 -16.05 -14.29 -5.69
C THR A 75 -15.03 -15.28 -6.25
N ALA A 76 -13.96 -14.78 -6.89
CA ALA A 76 -12.96 -15.61 -7.55
C ALA A 76 -12.03 -16.34 -6.56
N SER A 77 -11.73 -15.73 -5.41
CA SER A 77 -10.98 -16.36 -4.31
C SER A 77 -11.78 -17.38 -3.51
N GLY A 78 -13.12 -17.34 -3.59
CA GLY A 78 -14.02 -18.16 -2.77
C GLY A 78 -13.89 -17.86 -1.26
N CYS A 79 -13.30 -16.72 -0.89
CA CYS A 79 -12.97 -16.36 0.48
C CYS A 79 -13.96 -15.34 1.02
N SER A 80 -15.05 -15.82 1.65
CA SER A 80 -16.06 -14.95 2.26
C SER A 80 -15.54 -14.12 3.44
N TYR A 81 -14.44 -14.55 4.07
CA TYR A 81 -13.85 -13.95 5.27
C TYR A 81 -12.60 -13.11 4.97
N LEU A 82 -12.49 -12.57 3.74
CA LEU A 82 -11.29 -11.87 3.27
C LEU A 82 -10.97 -10.59 4.07
N GLU A 83 -12.00 -9.90 4.57
CA GLU A 83 -11.83 -8.70 5.40
C GLU A 83 -11.36 -9.05 6.83
N GLU A 84 -11.91 -10.10 7.43
CA GLU A 84 -11.47 -10.63 8.72
C GLU A 84 -10.03 -11.17 8.62
N MET A 85 -9.67 -11.78 7.48
CA MET A 85 -8.29 -12.21 7.24
C MET A 85 -7.33 -11.02 7.12
N LEU A 86 -7.69 -9.95 6.39
CA LEU A 86 -6.92 -8.70 6.35
C LEU A 86 -6.74 -8.11 7.76
N THR A 87 -7.84 -8.02 8.51
CA THR A 87 -7.84 -7.53 9.90
C THR A 87 -6.91 -8.38 10.77
N GLY A 88 -6.98 -9.71 10.64
CA GLY A 88 -6.11 -10.66 11.34
C GLY A 88 -4.62 -10.51 11.00
N VAL A 89 -4.28 -10.22 9.73
CA VAL A 89 -2.90 -9.90 9.32
C VAL A 89 -2.43 -8.63 10.05
N LEU A 90 -3.19 -7.53 9.98
CA LEU A 90 -2.81 -6.24 10.57
C LEU A 90 -2.69 -6.32 12.10
N VAL A 91 -3.63 -6.99 12.78
CA VAL A 91 -3.55 -7.26 14.24
C VAL A 91 -2.35 -8.14 14.58
N THR A 92 -1.98 -9.12 13.75
CA THR A 92 -0.78 -9.94 13.97
C THR A 92 0.49 -9.12 13.78
N TYR A 93 0.51 -8.18 12.82
CA TYR A 93 1.62 -7.24 12.61
C TYR A 93 1.77 -6.33 13.84
N LEU A 94 0.68 -5.71 14.32
CA LEU A 94 0.68 -4.89 15.55
C LEU A 94 1.17 -5.66 16.78
N ARG A 95 0.67 -6.88 17.00
CA ARG A 95 1.14 -7.76 18.09
C ARG A 95 2.62 -8.10 17.98
N ALA A 96 3.15 -8.23 16.76
CA ALA A 96 4.59 -8.42 16.56
C ALA A 96 5.38 -7.19 17.02
N PHE A 97 4.94 -5.96 16.73
CA PHE A 97 5.59 -4.73 17.21
C PHE A 97 5.46 -4.55 18.74
N ALA A 98 4.26 -4.74 19.30
CA ALA A 98 4.04 -4.69 20.74
C ALA A 98 4.92 -5.71 21.49
N SER A 99 5.11 -6.92 20.94
CA SER A 99 6.00 -7.94 21.54
C SER A 99 7.49 -7.57 21.56
N VAL A 100 7.91 -6.55 20.79
CA VAL A 100 9.27 -5.97 20.85
C VAL A 100 9.35 -4.88 21.92
N GLN A 101 8.26 -4.13 22.14
CA GLN A 101 8.15 -3.10 23.19
C GLN A 101 8.08 -3.72 24.60
N TYR A 102 7.48 -4.91 24.75
CA TYR A 102 7.20 -5.60 26.03
C TYR A 102 8.45 -6.16 26.78
N LYS A 103 9.61 -5.52 26.65
CA LYS A 103 10.81 -5.82 27.47
C LYS A 103 10.76 -5.20 28.87
N SER A 104 9.88 -4.23 29.07
CA SER A 104 9.55 -3.65 30.38
C SER A 104 8.18 -4.16 30.82
N THR A 105 8.10 -4.60 32.07
CA THR A 105 6.93 -5.30 32.61
C THR A 105 5.77 -4.32 32.92
N GLU A 106 4.54 -4.78 32.63
CA GLU A 106 3.25 -4.35 33.24
C GLU A 106 2.30 -3.36 32.51
N ASP A 107 2.67 -2.69 31.42
CA ASP A 107 1.72 -1.82 30.69
C ASP A 107 1.15 -2.46 29.41
N ASN A 108 -0.17 -2.69 29.39
CA ASN A 108 -0.91 -3.04 28.18
C ASN A 108 -1.06 -1.78 27.32
N ILE A 109 -0.23 -1.64 26.28
CA ILE A 109 -0.34 -0.53 25.32
C ILE A 109 -1.57 -0.75 24.45
N GLU A 110 -2.66 -0.05 24.76
CA GLU A 110 -3.83 0.09 23.89
C GLU A 110 -3.47 0.92 22.66
N VAL A 111 -3.05 0.24 21.59
CA VAL A 111 -2.89 0.88 20.27
C VAL A 111 -4.28 0.98 19.64
N GLU A 112 -4.82 2.19 19.57
CA GLU A 112 -6.02 2.48 18.80
C GLU A 112 -5.79 2.12 17.32
N PHE A 113 -6.52 1.11 16.85
CA PHE A 113 -6.42 0.58 15.49
C PHE A 113 -7.80 0.60 14.83
N GLU A 114 -8.03 1.60 13.99
CA GLU A 114 -9.18 1.63 13.10
C GLU A 114 -9.05 0.52 12.04
N ARG A 115 -10.08 -0.33 11.92
CA ARG A 115 -10.11 -1.38 10.89
C ARG A 115 -10.24 -0.72 9.51
N PRO A 116 -9.28 -0.88 8.58
CA PRO A 116 -9.46 -0.38 7.22
C PRO A 116 -10.49 -1.24 6.46
N PRO A 117 -11.48 -0.64 5.78
CA PRO A 117 -12.44 -1.40 4.98
C PRO A 117 -11.73 -2.03 3.76
N LEU A 118 -12.15 -3.24 3.39
CA LEU A 118 -11.49 -4.02 2.33
C LEU A 118 -11.35 -3.26 0.99
N PRO A 119 -12.34 -2.50 0.49
CA PRO A 119 -12.18 -1.70 -0.73
C PRO A 119 -11.03 -0.70 -0.66
N ARG A 120 -10.86 0.00 0.47
CA ARG A 120 -9.76 0.96 0.67
C ARG A 120 -8.40 0.28 0.61
N PHE A 121 -8.28 -0.91 1.20
CA PHE A 121 -7.05 -1.71 1.13
C PHE A 121 -6.75 -2.19 -0.30
N ILE A 122 -7.76 -2.74 -0.99
CA ILE A 122 -7.61 -3.21 -2.37
C ILE A 122 -7.26 -2.04 -3.32
N HIS A 123 -7.83 -0.85 -3.14
CA HIS A 123 -7.46 0.33 -3.95
C HIS A 123 -6.03 0.80 -3.69
N ALA A 124 -5.57 0.77 -2.43
CA ALA A 124 -4.19 1.09 -2.08
C ALA A 124 -3.21 0.07 -2.70
N LEU A 125 -3.53 -1.22 -2.61
CA LEU A 125 -2.76 -2.29 -3.24
C LEU A 125 -2.69 -2.12 -4.77
N TYR A 126 -3.81 -1.80 -5.42
CA TYR A 126 -3.85 -1.52 -6.85
C TYR A 126 -3.06 -0.27 -7.24
N LYS A 127 -3.06 0.79 -6.41
CA LYS A 127 -2.23 1.99 -6.65
C LYS A 127 -0.74 1.67 -6.62
N GLU A 128 -0.28 0.89 -5.63
CA GLU A 128 1.12 0.48 -5.53
C GLU A 128 1.50 -0.48 -6.67
N ALA A 129 0.67 -1.50 -6.91
CA ALA A 129 0.86 -2.47 -7.96
C ALA A 129 0.88 -1.83 -9.36
N ALA A 130 0.02 -0.83 -9.61
CA ALA A 130 0.02 -0.03 -10.83
C ALA A 130 1.30 0.80 -10.97
N ARG A 131 1.81 1.41 -9.89
CA ARG A 131 3.07 2.16 -9.89
C ARG A 131 4.26 1.26 -10.25
N GLN A 132 4.38 0.09 -9.61
CA GLN A 132 5.46 -0.86 -9.91
C GLN A 132 5.33 -1.46 -11.32
N SER A 133 4.10 -1.74 -11.77
CA SER A 133 3.81 -2.22 -13.13
C SER A 133 4.10 -1.17 -14.20
N TRP A 134 3.92 0.12 -13.89
CA TRP A 134 4.26 1.23 -14.78
C TRP A 134 5.78 1.34 -14.95
N GLN A 135 6.53 1.26 -13.85
CA GLN A 135 8.00 1.28 -13.87
C GLN A 135 8.58 0.06 -14.57
N ASN A 136 7.97 -1.11 -14.37
CA ASN A 136 8.43 -2.39 -14.94
C ASN A 136 7.55 -2.89 -16.10
N ALA A 137 6.98 -1.96 -16.89
CA ALA A 137 6.03 -2.30 -17.95
C ALA A 137 6.59 -3.31 -18.98
N TYR A 138 7.91 -3.34 -19.19
CA TYR A 138 8.59 -4.31 -20.04
C TYR A 138 8.33 -5.77 -19.66
N LEU A 139 8.00 -6.08 -18.39
CA LEU A 139 7.65 -7.43 -17.94
C LEU A 139 6.35 -7.93 -18.58
N PHE A 140 5.40 -7.03 -18.88
CA PHE A 140 4.14 -7.37 -19.55
C PHE A 140 4.29 -7.62 -21.06
N LYS A 141 5.46 -7.36 -21.66
CA LYS A 141 5.67 -7.48 -23.10
C LYS A 141 5.46 -8.92 -23.59
N THR A 142 4.37 -9.16 -24.34
CA THR A 142 4.10 -10.45 -24.99
C THR A 142 4.60 -10.52 -26.44
N TYR A 143 4.63 -9.40 -27.17
CA TYR A 143 5.08 -9.37 -28.56
C TYR A 143 6.62 -9.52 -28.65
N SER A 144 7.12 -10.11 -29.75
CA SER A 144 8.56 -10.36 -30.01
C SER A 144 9.35 -11.05 -28.87
N THR A 145 8.69 -11.70 -27.91
CA THR A 145 9.32 -12.24 -26.69
C THR A 145 9.09 -13.75 -26.59
N SER A 146 10.18 -14.52 -26.44
CA SER A 146 10.12 -15.99 -26.31
C SER A 146 9.27 -16.42 -25.12
N THR A 147 8.55 -17.55 -25.23
CA THR A 147 7.74 -18.14 -24.15
C THR A 147 8.53 -18.34 -22.85
N GLU A 148 9.81 -18.72 -22.95
CA GLU A 148 10.71 -18.85 -21.78
C GLU A 148 10.92 -17.51 -21.08
N GLN A 149 11.11 -16.44 -21.85
CA GLN A 149 11.28 -15.09 -21.31
C GLN A 149 9.96 -14.57 -20.73
N GLN A 150 8.81 -14.84 -21.35
CA GLN A 150 7.50 -14.49 -20.79
C GLN A 150 7.25 -15.21 -19.45
N ALA A 151 7.67 -16.47 -19.30
CA ALA A 151 7.59 -17.20 -18.04
C ALA A 151 8.52 -16.62 -16.96
N ARG A 152 9.73 -16.19 -17.33
CA ARG A 152 10.64 -15.45 -16.42
C ARG A 152 10.03 -14.13 -15.98
N ASN A 153 9.54 -13.32 -16.93
CA ASN A 153 8.93 -12.03 -16.65
C ASN A 153 7.73 -12.15 -15.71
N ARG A 154 6.86 -13.16 -15.89
CA ARG A 154 5.73 -13.42 -14.98
C ARG A 154 6.19 -13.72 -13.56
N LYS A 155 7.22 -14.57 -13.39
CA LYS A 155 7.78 -14.88 -12.06
C LYS A 155 8.43 -13.66 -11.40
N GLU A 156 9.10 -12.81 -12.19
CA GLU A 156 9.69 -11.56 -11.70
C GLU A 156 8.62 -10.54 -11.30
N LEU A 157 7.55 -10.43 -12.11
CA LEU A 157 6.37 -9.63 -11.79
C LEU A 157 5.72 -10.09 -10.49
N ASP A 158 5.51 -11.40 -10.29
CA ASP A 158 4.92 -11.94 -9.06
C ASP A 158 5.75 -11.56 -7.82
N LEU A 159 7.08 -11.54 -7.91
CA LEU A 159 7.97 -11.10 -6.82
C LEU A 159 7.84 -9.59 -6.55
N ILE A 160 7.76 -8.77 -7.59
CA ILE A 160 7.55 -7.31 -7.46
C ILE A 160 6.19 -7.02 -6.82
N LEU A 161 5.13 -7.72 -7.26
CA LEU A 161 3.77 -7.56 -6.75
C LEU A 161 3.62 -8.07 -5.31
N ASP A 162 4.30 -9.16 -4.93
CA ASP A 162 4.34 -9.60 -3.53
C ASP A 162 5.06 -8.56 -2.63
N GLY A 163 6.04 -7.82 -3.15
CA GLY A 163 6.61 -6.64 -2.49
C GLY A 163 5.66 -5.44 -2.40
N CYS A 164 4.76 -5.26 -3.37
CA CYS A 164 3.68 -4.26 -3.30
C CYS A 164 2.73 -4.56 -2.14
N LEU A 165 2.44 -5.84 -1.88
CA LEU A 165 1.59 -6.26 -0.77
C LEU A 165 2.19 -5.89 0.59
N ASP A 166 3.48 -6.13 0.81
CA ASP A 166 4.14 -5.74 2.07
C ASP A 166 4.17 -4.21 2.23
N THR A 167 4.53 -3.48 1.17
CA THR A 167 4.51 -2.01 1.15
C THR A 167 3.10 -1.46 1.48
N THR A 168 2.05 -2.11 0.96
CA THR A 168 0.67 -1.73 1.23
C THR A 168 0.28 -2.07 2.66
N LEU A 169 0.53 -3.30 3.15
CA LEU A 169 0.24 -3.70 4.53
C LEU A 169 0.90 -2.77 5.54
N ASP A 170 2.17 -2.42 5.33
CA ASP A 170 2.89 -1.49 6.20
C ASP A 170 2.31 -0.06 6.13
N SER A 171 1.74 0.38 5.00
CA SER A 171 1.09 1.70 4.91
C SER A 171 -0.20 1.84 5.75
N PHE A 172 -0.82 0.72 6.12
CA PHE A 172 -2.00 0.68 7.00
C PHE A 172 -1.65 0.58 8.50
N LEU A 173 -0.36 0.55 8.86
CA LEU A 173 0.06 0.54 10.26
C LEU A 173 0.20 1.98 10.80
N PRO A 174 -0.25 2.25 12.05
CA PRO A 174 -0.15 3.56 12.69
C PRO A 174 1.29 3.83 13.19
N TRP A 175 2.23 3.97 12.26
CA TRP A 175 3.67 4.10 12.57
C TRP A 175 4.00 5.24 13.54
N LYS A 176 3.26 6.35 13.50
CA LYS A 176 3.45 7.46 14.46
C LYS A 176 3.24 6.97 15.91
N SER A 177 2.11 6.34 16.19
CA SER A 177 1.79 5.76 17.50
C SER A 177 2.81 4.68 17.91
N ILE A 178 3.18 3.79 16.99
CA ILE A 178 4.18 2.73 17.24
C ILE A 178 5.55 3.35 17.62
N VAL A 179 5.99 4.39 16.92
CA VAL A 179 7.29 5.06 17.13
C VAL A 179 7.28 5.92 18.39
N GLU A 180 6.22 6.71 18.62
CA GLU A 180 6.06 7.50 19.85
C GLU A 180 6.07 6.60 21.09
N ASN A 181 5.37 5.45 21.05
CA ASN A 181 5.37 4.48 22.14
C ASN A 181 6.69 3.69 22.26
N TYR A 182 7.51 3.63 21.21
CA TYR A 182 8.86 3.03 21.27
C TYR A 182 9.89 3.97 21.92
N PHE A 183 9.73 5.29 21.78
CA PHE A 183 10.64 6.30 22.33
C PHE A 183 10.16 6.96 23.63
N LYS A 184 8.93 6.70 24.09
CA LYS A 184 8.56 6.91 25.49
C LYS A 184 9.43 5.97 26.33
N GLU A 185 10.37 6.54 27.07
CA GLU A 185 11.08 5.80 28.11
C GLU A 185 10.04 5.18 29.06
N PRO A 186 10.25 3.95 29.56
CA PRO A 186 9.41 3.41 30.62
C PRO A 186 9.60 4.32 31.82
N THR A 187 8.64 5.21 32.07
CA THR A 187 8.65 6.07 33.24
C THR A 187 8.78 5.18 34.45
N HIS A 188 9.88 5.33 35.17
CA HIS A 188 10.21 4.51 36.33
C HIS A 188 9.24 4.87 37.46
N ASN A 189 8.04 4.31 37.39
CA ASN A 189 7.17 4.17 38.54
C ASN A 189 7.87 3.21 39.49
N GLU A 190 8.72 3.79 40.34
CA GLU A 190 9.10 3.20 41.61
C GLU A 190 7.80 2.94 42.38
N LYS A 191 7.20 1.76 42.14
CA LYS A 191 6.35 1.12 43.12
C LYS A 191 7.26 0.88 44.31
N GLU A 192 7.30 1.84 45.24
CA GLU A 192 7.98 1.70 46.53
C GLU A 192 7.57 0.34 47.09
N VAL A 193 8.49 -0.62 47.07
CA VAL A 193 8.25 -1.92 47.69
C VAL A 193 8.22 -1.65 49.19
N PRO A 194 7.07 -1.80 49.88
CA PRO A 194 7.06 -1.61 51.32
C PRO A 194 7.85 -2.77 51.90
N ILE A 195 9.09 -2.49 52.31
CA ILE A 195 9.97 -3.44 52.97
C ILE A 195 9.29 -3.80 54.29
N LYS A 196 8.50 -4.88 54.30
CA LYS A 196 7.97 -5.47 55.53
C LYS A 196 9.15 -6.05 56.30
N PRO A 197 9.48 -5.57 57.50
CA PRO A 197 10.46 -6.23 58.35
C PRO A 197 9.88 -7.57 58.79
N THR A 198 10.65 -8.64 58.63
CA THR A 198 10.29 -9.96 59.16
C THR A 198 10.53 -9.95 60.67
N GLU A 199 9.47 -9.81 61.47
CA GLU A 199 9.53 -10.07 62.91
C GLU A 199 8.99 -11.46 63.24
N MET A 200 9.59 -12.06 64.28
CA MET A 200 9.40 -13.46 64.68
C MET A 200 8.18 -13.62 65.61
N GLU A 201 7.66 -14.84 65.71
CA GLU A 201 6.49 -15.18 66.54
C GLU A 201 6.70 -14.86 68.04
N GLU A 202 5.72 -14.24 68.71
CA GLU A 202 5.35 -14.51 70.11
C GLU A 202 3.84 -14.20 70.36
N ASP A 203 3.33 -14.53 71.56
CA ASP A 203 1.99 -15.09 71.79
C ASP A 203 0.89 -14.09 72.30
N LYS A 204 -0.31 -14.18 71.70
CA LYS A 204 -1.66 -14.01 72.35
C LYS A 204 -2.16 -12.62 72.86
N PRO A 205 -3.50 -12.45 73.13
CA PRO A 205 -4.25 -11.30 72.61
C PRO A 205 -5.02 -10.45 73.65
N ARG A 206 -5.67 -9.33 73.23
CA ARG A 206 -6.99 -8.87 73.78
C ARG A 206 -7.72 -7.73 73.00
N VAL A 207 -8.94 -8.05 72.53
CA VAL A 207 -10.22 -7.28 72.40
C VAL A 207 -10.34 -5.76 72.09
N LYS A 208 -11.25 -5.49 71.11
CA LYS A 208 -12.29 -4.42 71.02
C LYS A 208 -11.84 -2.94 70.84
N PHE A 209 -12.57 -2.04 70.17
CA PHE A 209 -14.01 -1.95 69.81
C PHE A 209 -14.23 -1.21 68.45
N GLU A 210 -15.50 -1.17 67.99
CA GLU A 210 -16.23 -0.17 67.14
C GLU A 210 -15.59 1.26 67.02
N ASP A 211 -15.84 2.10 66.00
CA ASP A 211 -16.73 2.07 64.82
C ASP A 211 -16.33 3.18 63.80
N SER A 212 -17.05 3.23 62.67
CA SER A 212 -17.46 4.44 61.88
C SER A 212 -17.10 4.48 60.39
N GLU A 213 -18.09 4.97 59.64
CA GLU A 213 -18.21 4.97 58.18
C GLU A 213 -17.64 6.24 57.54
N SER A 214 -17.29 6.17 56.25
CA SER A 214 -17.59 7.26 55.31
C SER A 214 -17.58 6.76 53.86
N ASP A 215 -18.75 6.77 53.21
CA ASP A 215 -18.88 6.65 51.75
C ASP A 215 -18.24 7.83 51.02
N SER A 216 -17.83 7.61 49.76
CA SER A 216 -18.05 8.58 48.68
C SER A 216 -17.92 7.89 47.31
N ASP A 217 -19.07 7.67 46.66
CA ASP A 217 -19.17 7.36 45.23
C ASP A 217 -18.77 8.56 44.35
N SER A 218 -18.41 8.28 43.09
CA SER A 218 -18.87 9.05 41.92
C SER A 218 -18.61 8.29 40.61
N GLU A 219 -19.67 8.04 39.83
CA GLU A 219 -19.60 7.39 38.51
C GLU A 219 -19.54 8.40 37.32
N SER A 220 -19.06 7.93 36.16
CA SER A 220 -19.65 8.07 34.79
C SER A 220 -19.82 9.48 34.14
N GLU A 221 -20.12 9.70 32.84
CA GLU A 221 -20.70 8.92 31.72
C GLU A 221 -20.08 9.21 30.32
N SER A 222 -20.66 8.63 29.25
CA SER A 222 -20.25 8.56 27.82
C SER A 222 -21.19 9.30 26.81
N GLU A 223 -21.26 8.84 25.54
CA GLU A 223 -22.11 9.27 24.37
C GLU A 223 -21.55 10.42 23.47
N SER A 224 -21.61 10.52 22.13
CA SER A 224 -22.49 10.10 20.97
C SER A 224 -23.47 11.21 20.47
N GLU A 225 -23.86 11.37 19.19
CA GLU A 225 -23.46 10.75 17.90
C GLU A 225 -23.91 11.62 16.66
N LYS A 226 -23.40 11.31 15.44
CA LYS A 226 -24.00 11.50 14.08
C LYS A 226 -24.34 12.89 13.48
N GLY A 227 -24.21 12.99 12.13
CA GLY A 227 -24.99 13.92 11.29
C GLY A 227 -24.47 14.22 9.86
N GLY A 228 -25.21 13.80 8.81
CA GLY A 228 -25.13 14.28 7.42
C GLY A 228 -26.53 14.24 6.78
N PRO A 229 -26.87 14.99 5.70
CA PRO A 229 -26.92 14.41 4.33
C PRO A 229 -26.68 15.45 3.17
N PRO A 230 -27.29 15.41 1.95
CA PRO A 230 -26.65 14.92 0.72
C PRO A 230 -26.63 15.91 -0.48
N ILE A 231 -25.99 15.56 -1.61
CA ILE A 231 -26.07 16.26 -2.92
C ILE A 231 -26.16 15.22 -4.07
N GLN A 232 -26.81 15.56 -5.20
CA GLN A 232 -27.12 14.67 -6.34
C GLN A 232 -26.80 15.31 -7.72
N LEU A 233 -26.88 14.48 -8.80
CA LEU A 233 -26.81 14.78 -10.26
C LEU A 233 -25.41 15.16 -10.82
N SER A 234 -25.03 14.81 -12.07
CA SER A 234 -25.67 13.95 -13.11
C SER A 234 -24.66 13.56 -14.21
N ASP A 235 -25.08 12.69 -15.14
CA ASP A 235 -24.32 12.22 -16.32
C ASP A 235 -23.78 13.32 -17.26
N GLU A 236 -22.83 12.88 -18.11
CA GLU A 236 -22.35 13.43 -19.39
C GLU A 236 -20.90 13.93 -19.40
N LEU A 237 -19.98 13.09 -19.91
CA LEU A 237 -18.78 13.47 -20.67
C LEU A 237 -18.07 12.22 -21.25
N THR A 238 -18.65 11.68 -22.31
CA THR A 238 -17.87 10.93 -23.30
C THR A 238 -17.18 11.92 -24.23
N GLU A 239 -15.89 12.15 -24.05
CA GLU A 239 -14.92 12.52 -25.10
C GLU A 239 -13.53 12.74 -24.46
N ILE A 240 -12.52 12.02 -24.94
CA ILE A 240 -11.11 12.28 -24.61
C ILE A 240 -10.40 12.50 -25.93
N GLU A 241 -10.07 13.76 -26.22
CA GLU A 241 -9.26 14.13 -27.37
C GLU A 241 -7.82 13.60 -27.20
N PHE A 242 -7.26 13.09 -28.30
CA PHE A 242 -5.89 12.59 -28.36
C PHE A 242 -5.00 13.70 -28.94
N GLU A 243 -4.36 14.48 -28.08
CA GLU A 243 -3.46 15.55 -28.56
C GLU A 243 -2.13 14.93 -29.05
N SER A 244 -1.86 15.09 -30.35
CA SER A 244 -0.75 14.46 -31.05
C SER A 244 0.57 15.17 -30.78
N LEU A 245 1.37 14.61 -29.87
CA LEU A 245 2.71 15.05 -29.53
C LEU A 245 3.77 14.39 -30.44
N ASP A 246 3.76 14.77 -31.73
CA ASP A 246 4.86 14.53 -32.67
C ASP A 246 5.25 15.85 -33.35
N LYS A 247 6.40 16.40 -32.94
CA LYS A 247 7.06 17.52 -33.64
C LYS A 247 8.56 17.29 -33.61
N GLU A 248 9.06 16.64 -34.66
CA GLU A 248 10.50 16.58 -34.92
C GLU A 248 11.02 17.98 -35.28
N PRO A 249 12.25 18.35 -34.88
CA PRO A 249 12.91 19.55 -35.36
C PRO A 249 13.51 19.30 -36.76
N GLU A 250 13.00 20.00 -37.77
CA GLU A 250 13.58 20.00 -39.11
C GLU A 250 14.99 20.61 -39.09
N SER A 251 15.92 19.98 -39.82
CA SER A 251 17.28 20.49 -40.04
C SER A 251 17.31 21.39 -41.28
N GLU A 252 17.59 22.67 -41.09
CA GLU A 252 17.81 23.60 -42.20
C GLU A 252 19.11 23.25 -42.94
N SER A 253 19.03 23.10 -44.26
CA SER A 253 20.18 23.01 -45.17
C SER A 253 20.14 24.20 -46.13
N GLU A 254 21.07 25.15 -45.98
CA GLU A 254 21.16 26.33 -46.84
C GLU A 254 21.60 25.98 -48.27
N GLU A 255 21.02 26.67 -49.26
CA GLU A 255 21.27 26.44 -50.69
C GLU A 255 22.61 27.02 -51.18
N VAL A 256 23.12 26.42 -52.26
CA VAL A 256 24.37 26.80 -52.93
C VAL A 256 24.13 27.97 -53.89
N GLY A 257 24.83 29.09 -53.66
CA GLY A 257 24.92 30.22 -54.59
C GLY A 257 26.23 30.21 -55.40
N GLU A 258 26.14 30.08 -56.72
CA GLU A 258 27.27 30.03 -57.65
C GLU A 258 27.64 31.43 -58.19
N LEU A 259 28.88 31.91 -57.98
CA LEU A 259 29.42 33.12 -58.60
C LEU A 259 30.89 32.97 -59.02
N VAL A 260 31.20 33.57 -60.18
CA VAL A 260 32.40 33.40 -61.00
C VAL A 260 33.66 34.05 -60.40
N PRO A 261 34.86 33.43 -60.52
CA PRO A 261 36.13 34.08 -60.19
C PRO A 261 36.67 34.91 -61.37
N SER A 262 37.00 36.19 -61.13
CA SER A 262 37.80 37.01 -62.04
C SER A 262 39.27 37.07 -61.58
N GLU A 263 40.19 37.03 -62.54
CA GLU A 263 41.63 37.17 -62.32
C GLU A 263 41.99 38.58 -61.78
N GLU A 264 42.92 38.66 -60.82
CA GLU A 264 44.08 39.54 -60.90
C GLU A 264 45.16 39.16 -59.86
N ALA A 265 46.37 39.71 -60.01
CA ALA A 265 47.61 39.03 -59.64
C ALA A 265 48.32 39.53 -58.34
N LEU A 266 49.57 39.06 -58.16
CA LEU A 266 50.64 39.47 -57.22
C LEU A 266 50.72 38.68 -55.89
N VAL A 267 51.89 38.28 -55.36
CA VAL A 267 53.27 38.21 -55.89
C VAL A 267 54.08 37.14 -55.12
N LEU A 268 55.10 36.55 -55.76
CA LEU A 268 56.08 35.62 -55.17
C LEU A 268 56.86 36.17 -53.97
N LYS A 269 57.25 35.29 -53.03
CA LYS A 269 58.62 35.24 -52.47
C LYS A 269 58.93 33.93 -51.74
N LEU A 270 59.88 33.19 -52.33
CA LEU A 270 60.78 32.16 -51.76
C LEU A 270 60.18 31.13 -50.79
#